data_AF-A0A7S1MV13-F1
#
_entry.id   AF-A0A7S1MV13-F1
#
_cell.length_a   1.000
_cell.length_b   1.000
_cell.length_c   1.000
_cell.angle_alpha   90.00
_cell.angle_beta   90.00
_cell.angle_gamma   90.00
#
_symmetry.space_group_name_H-M   'P 1'
#
loop_
_entity.id
_entity.type
_entity.pdbx_description
1 polymer ?
#
loop_
_entity_poly.entity_id
_entity_poly.type
_entity_poly.pdbx_seq_one_letter_code
_entity_poly.pdbx_strand_id
1 'polypeptide(L)'
;AEPCVVEAAEGAHTATVIFMHGLGGTGSDWEGMCRAMRLPWVKFVLPTAARRPVALWNGTAAPSWFQVSAGALKVHSEALNAGAETSMRIYSKLRDDEECMEESTAHVLSLVQNEVDAGVPPERVVVAGYSQGAALAVNAALSAGVRLGGVAALSMFQPPRLARLAAEGGAE
;
A
#
# COMPACT_ATOMS: atom_id res chain seq x y z
N ALA A 1 -9.61 9.93 7.77
CA ALA A 1 -9.18 10.13 9.18
C ALA A 1 -7.79 10.74 9.15
N GLU A 2 -7.41 11.55 10.13
CA GLU A 2 -6.01 11.99 10.21
C GLU A 2 -5.07 10.79 10.38
N PRO A 3 -3.90 10.78 9.71
CA PRO A 3 -2.92 9.71 9.88
C PRO A 3 -2.39 9.65 11.30
N CYS A 4 -2.07 8.44 11.77
CA CYS A 4 -1.21 8.28 12.93
C CYS A 4 0.22 8.68 12.54
N VAL A 5 0.91 9.46 13.38
CA VAL A 5 2.25 9.96 13.09
C VAL A 5 3.22 9.49 14.18
N VAL A 6 4.34 8.91 13.76
CA VAL A 6 5.49 8.66 14.63
C VAL A 6 6.59 9.65 14.25
N GLU A 7 6.81 10.61 15.13
CA GLU A 7 7.85 11.63 14.93
C GLU A 7 9.26 11.03 14.93
N ALA A 8 10.16 11.74 14.25
CA ALA A 8 11.57 11.42 14.21
C ALA A 8 12.20 11.41 15.61
N ALA A 9 13.29 10.66 15.76
CA ALA A 9 13.85 10.43 17.09
C ALA A 9 14.44 11.68 17.74
N GLU A 10 15.11 12.49 16.93
CA GLU A 10 15.95 13.59 17.33
C GLU A 10 15.94 14.68 16.26
N GLY A 11 15.73 15.93 16.66
CA GLY A 11 15.76 17.08 15.75
C GLY A 11 14.62 17.10 14.73
N ALA A 12 14.80 17.92 13.69
CA ALA A 12 13.85 18.00 12.59
C ALA A 12 13.98 16.78 11.67
N HIS A 13 12.86 16.19 11.26
CA HIS A 13 12.87 15.08 10.30
C HIS A 13 13.39 15.57 8.93
N THR A 14 14.17 14.72 8.26
CA THR A 14 14.70 14.99 6.91
C THR A 14 14.31 13.91 5.91
N ALA A 15 13.57 12.90 6.36
CA ALA A 15 13.03 11.82 5.55
C ALA A 15 11.68 11.38 6.13
N THR A 16 10.81 10.87 5.27
CA THR A 16 9.48 10.37 5.66
C THR A 16 9.22 9.00 5.08
N VAL A 17 8.65 8.11 5.89
CA VAL A 17 8.08 6.83 5.46
C VAL A 17 6.57 6.90 5.59
N ILE A 18 5.86 6.71 4.48
CA ILE A 18 4.40 6.60 4.47
C ILE A 18 4.05 5.12 4.43
N PHE A 19 3.45 4.58 5.48
CA PHE A 19 3.22 3.14 5.62
C PHE A 19 1.73 2.79 5.62
N MET A 20 1.31 1.99 4.63
CA MET A 20 -0.08 1.56 4.46
C MET A 20 -0.31 0.17 5.08
N HIS A 21 -1.31 0.08 5.96
CA HIS A 21 -1.71 -1.17 6.62
C HIS A 21 -2.38 -2.17 5.66
N GLY A 22 -2.57 -3.42 6.10
CA GLY A 22 -3.32 -4.44 5.36
C GLY A 22 -4.85 -4.34 5.51
N LEU A 23 -5.60 -5.12 4.74
CA LEU A 23 -7.07 -5.13 4.75
C LEU A 23 -7.64 -5.25 6.19
N GLY A 24 -8.55 -4.35 6.54
CA GLY A 24 -9.24 -4.34 7.83
C GLY A 24 -8.48 -3.75 9.01
N GLY A 25 -7.18 -3.45 8.84
CA GLY A 25 -6.36 -2.81 9.87
C GLY A 25 -6.55 -1.29 9.93
N THR A 26 -5.70 -0.65 10.71
CA THR A 26 -5.57 0.80 10.83
C THR A 26 -4.11 1.23 10.79
N GLY A 27 -3.85 2.52 10.60
CA GLY A 27 -2.50 3.07 10.70
C GLY A 27 -1.87 2.84 12.08
N SER A 28 -2.66 2.99 13.15
CA SER A 28 -2.21 2.83 14.54
C SER A 28 -1.75 1.41 14.87
N ASP A 29 -2.23 0.38 14.16
CA ASP A 29 -1.78 -1.01 14.35
C ASP A 29 -0.28 -1.17 14.10
N TRP A 30 0.32 -0.27 13.31
CA TRP A 30 1.74 -0.29 12.93
C TRP A 30 2.61 0.66 13.74
N GLU A 31 2.02 1.46 14.64
CA GLU A 31 2.74 2.46 15.42
C GLU A 31 3.87 1.83 16.25
N GLY A 32 3.60 0.70 16.93
CA GLY A 32 4.58 0.01 17.75
C GLY A 32 5.80 -0.46 16.94
N MET A 33 5.57 -1.00 15.74
CA MET A 33 6.64 -1.41 14.84
C MET A 33 7.47 -0.20 14.37
N CYS A 34 6.80 0.88 13.94
CA CYS A 34 7.48 2.10 13.48
C CYS A 34 8.28 2.76 14.61
N ARG A 35 7.78 2.76 15.85
CA ARG A 35 8.54 3.22 17.03
C ARG A 35 9.75 2.35 17.32
N ALA A 36 9.63 1.03 17.19
CA ALA A 36 10.75 0.11 17.41
C ALA A 36 11.87 0.27 16.36
N MET A 37 11.53 0.69 15.14
CA MET A 37 12.48 0.94 14.04
C MET A 37 12.80 2.43 13.84
N ARG A 38 12.51 3.26 14.84
CA ARG A 38 12.68 4.71 14.77
C ARG A 38 14.13 5.07 14.44
N LEU A 39 14.31 5.91 13.42
CA LEU A 39 15.60 6.52 13.10
C LEU A 39 15.60 8.00 13.52
N PRO A 40 16.77 8.60 13.83
CA PRO A 40 16.84 9.97 14.35
C PRO A 40 16.14 11.01 13.48
N TRP A 41 16.19 10.84 12.17
CA TRP A 41 15.74 11.82 11.18
C TRP A 41 14.52 11.38 10.35
N VAL A 42 13.87 10.26 10.71
CA VAL A 42 12.75 9.69 9.93
C VAL A 42 11.43 9.86 10.65
N LYS A 43 10.48 10.53 10.00
CA LYS A 43 9.06 10.56 10.41
C LYS A 43 8.31 9.40 9.74
N PHE A 44 7.38 8.78 10.45
CA PHE A 44 6.44 7.83 9.85
C PHE A 44 5.04 8.43 9.81
N VAL A 45 4.39 8.35 8.65
CA VAL A 45 2.99 8.72 8.43
C VAL A 45 2.20 7.44 8.15
N LEU A 46 1.23 7.14 9.01
CA LEU A 46 0.49 5.88 9.02
C LEU A 46 -0.99 6.18 8.71
N PRO A 47 -1.37 6.34 7.43
CA PRO A 47 -2.76 6.62 7.06
C PRO A 47 -3.64 5.40 7.32
N THR A 48 -4.93 5.65 7.56
CA THR A 48 -5.96 4.61 7.65
C THR A 48 -6.85 4.67 6.43
N ALA A 49 -7.06 3.53 5.77
CA ALA A 49 -7.90 3.41 4.60
C ALA A 49 -9.34 3.85 4.87
N ALA A 50 -10.04 4.30 3.82
CA ALA A 50 -11.47 4.55 3.89
C ALA A 50 -12.22 3.27 4.29
N ARG A 51 -13.28 3.41 5.10
CA ARG A 51 -14.18 2.29 5.40
C ARG A 51 -15.08 2.05 4.20
N ARG A 52 -15.03 0.83 3.65
CA ARG A 52 -15.77 0.42 2.45
C ARG A 52 -16.35 -0.98 2.65
N PRO A 53 -17.48 -1.33 2.02
CA PRO A 53 -17.95 -2.72 1.98
C PRO A 53 -16.87 -3.62 1.39
N VAL A 54 -16.54 -4.70 2.09
CA VAL A 54 -15.54 -5.67 1.64
C VAL A 54 -16.28 -6.89 1.10
N ALA A 55 -16.22 -7.11 -0.22
CA ALA A 55 -16.89 -8.24 -0.86
C ALA A 55 -16.52 -9.60 -0.22
N LEU A 56 -15.25 -9.74 0.17
CA LEU A 56 -14.75 -10.90 0.86
C LEU A 56 -15.43 -11.17 2.22
N TRP A 57 -15.92 -10.14 2.89
CA TRP A 57 -16.58 -10.23 4.19
C TRP A 57 -18.08 -10.10 4.07
N ASN A 58 -18.65 -10.63 2.98
CA ASN A 58 -20.09 -10.54 2.66
C ASN A 58 -20.62 -9.09 2.70
N GLY A 59 -19.80 -8.13 2.27
CA GLY A 59 -20.15 -6.71 2.27
C GLY A 59 -19.98 -6.02 3.63
N THR A 60 -19.48 -6.72 4.66
CA THR A 60 -19.15 -6.09 5.95
C THR A 60 -18.15 -4.96 5.71
N ALA A 61 -18.50 -3.76 6.18
CA ALA A 61 -17.67 -2.58 5.98
C ALA A 61 -16.42 -2.65 6.86
N ALA A 62 -15.26 -2.35 6.28
CA ALA A 62 -13.99 -2.28 6.99
C ALA A 62 -13.01 -1.33 6.27
N PRO A 63 -11.92 -0.89 6.92
CA PRO A 63 -10.85 -0.16 6.24
C PRO A 63 -10.28 -0.99 5.08
N SER A 64 -10.39 -0.48 3.85
CA SER A 64 -9.90 -1.17 2.65
C SER A 64 -9.40 -0.17 1.63
N TRP A 65 -8.19 -0.38 1.11
CA TRP A 65 -7.59 0.48 0.08
C TRP A 65 -8.27 0.31 -1.28
N PHE A 66 -8.62 -0.91 -1.64
CA PHE A 66 -9.31 -1.22 -2.88
C PHE A 66 -10.17 -2.47 -2.73
N GLN A 67 -11.08 -2.74 -3.66
CA GLN A 67 -11.92 -3.94 -3.57
C GLN A 67 -11.08 -5.19 -3.74
N VAL A 68 -11.21 -6.11 -2.78
CA VAL A 68 -10.69 -7.48 -2.88
C VAL A 68 -11.91 -8.38 -3.04
N SER A 69 -12.15 -8.82 -4.26
CA SER A 69 -13.33 -9.64 -4.54
C SER A 69 -13.24 -11.03 -3.88
N ALA A 70 -14.39 -11.63 -3.56
CA ALA A 70 -14.48 -12.90 -2.84
C ALA A 70 -13.80 -14.10 -3.56
N GLY A 71 -13.62 -14.02 -4.88
CA GLY A 71 -12.87 -15.03 -5.66
C GLY A 71 -11.39 -15.12 -5.25
N ALA A 72 -10.82 -14.02 -4.74
CA ALA A 72 -9.43 -13.94 -4.27
C ALA A 72 -9.13 -14.84 -3.07
N LEU A 73 -10.13 -15.05 -2.19
CA LEU A 73 -9.93 -15.75 -0.92
C LEU A 73 -10.56 -17.14 -0.87
N LYS A 74 -11.64 -17.41 -1.62
CA LYS A 74 -12.13 -18.79 -1.81
C LYS A 74 -11.01 -19.69 -2.36
N VAL A 75 -10.12 -19.06 -3.10
CA VAL A 75 -8.90 -19.66 -3.63
C VAL A 75 -7.76 -19.60 -2.64
N HIS A 76 -7.68 -18.69 -1.67
CA HIS A 76 -6.63 -18.72 -0.64
C HIS A 76 -6.65 -20.02 0.19
N SER A 77 -7.83 -20.58 0.49
CA SER A 77 -7.94 -21.90 1.15
C SER A 77 -7.62 -23.09 0.24
N GLU A 78 -7.78 -22.96 -1.07
CA GLU A 78 -7.45 -24.01 -2.06
C GLU A 78 -6.01 -23.87 -2.61
N ALA A 79 -5.46 -22.66 -2.64
CA ALA A 79 -4.15 -22.25 -3.16
C ALA A 79 -3.01 -22.40 -2.15
N LEU A 80 -3.31 -22.52 -0.86
CA LEU A 80 -2.32 -23.05 0.08
C LEU A 80 -1.90 -24.49 -0.32
N ASN A 81 -2.76 -25.21 -1.05
CA ASN A 81 -2.50 -26.56 -1.55
C ASN A 81 -2.22 -26.64 -3.06
N ALA A 82 -2.62 -25.64 -3.85
CA ALA A 82 -2.35 -25.54 -5.29
C ALA A 82 -1.33 -24.42 -5.55
N GLY A 83 -0.10 -24.79 -5.94
CA GLY A 83 1.06 -23.90 -6.04
C GLY A 83 0.84 -22.55 -6.75
N ALA A 84 1.78 -21.63 -6.53
CA ALA A 84 1.71 -20.19 -6.81
C ALA A 84 1.08 -19.76 -8.15
N GLU A 85 1.27 -20.51 -9.22
CA GLU A 85 0.73 -20.21 -10.56
C GLU A 85 -0.81 -20.23 -10.62
N THR A 86 -1.44 -21.14 -9.88
CA THR A 86 -2.91 -21.28 -9.86
C THR A 86 -3.53 -20.12 -9.08
N SER A 87 -2.91 -19.76 -7.95
CA SER A 87 -3.26 -18.59 -7.14
C SER A 87 -3.24 -17.32 -7.98
N MET A 88 -2.18 -17.13 -8.78
CA MET A 88 -1.97 -15.95 -9.62
C MET A 88 -3.01 -15.79 -10.74
N ARG A 89 -3.43 -16.88 -11.40
CA ARG A 89 -4.49 -16.86 -12.44
C ARG A 89 -5.87 -16.52 -11.92
N ILE A 90 -6.09 -16.66 -10.61
CA ILE A 90 -7.36 -16.39 -9.98
C ILE A 90 -7.40 -14.94 -9.52
N TYR A 91 -6.30 -14.42 -8.95
CA TYR A 91 -6.19 -12.99 -8.63
C TYR A 91 -6.38 -12.09 -9.86
N SER A 92 -5.92 -12.54 -11.05
CA SER A 92 -6.04 -11.76 -12.30
C SER A 92 -7.43 -11.74 -12.96
N LYS A 93 -8.39 -12.56 -12.49
CA LYS A 93 -9.78 -12.56 -12.99
C LYS A 93 -10.72 -11.67 -12.19
N LEU A 94 -10.22 -11.13 -11.09
CA LEU A 94 -10.94 -10.16 -10.29
C LEU A 94 -10.79 -8.85 -11.04
N ARG A 95 -11.90 -8.30 -11.54
CA ARG A 95 -11.88 -6.91 -12.01
C ARG A 95 -11.35 -6.08 -10.85
N ASP A 96 -10.15 -5.54 -11.04
CA ASP A 96 -9.65 -4.48 -10.20
C ASP A 96 -10.69 -3.37 -10.23
N ASP A 97 -11.14 -2.99 -9.05
CA ASP A 97 -11.81 -1.71 -8.89
C ASP A 97 -10.71 -0.65 -9.04
N GLU A 98 -10.36 -0.39 -10.31
CA GLU A 98 -9.34 0.59 -10.71
C GLU A 98 -9.64 1.94 -10.06
N GLU A 99 -10.91 2.30 -9.93
CA GLU A 99 -11.36 3.52 -9.28
C GLU A 99 -10.94 3.57 -7.80
N CYS A 100 -11.26 2.54 -7.00
CA CYS A 100 -10.82 2.51 -5.59
C CYS A 100 -9.28 2.53 -5.45
N MET A 101 -8.56 1.85 -6.35
CA MET A 101 -7.10 1.82 -6.36
C MET A 101 -6.52 3.19 -6.73
N GLU A 102 -7.09 3.87 -7.71
CA GLU A 102 -6.72 5.23 -8.14
C GLU A 102 -7.00 6.24 -7.04
N GLU A 103 -8.17 6.19 -6.40
CA GLU A 103 -8.50 7.05 -5.26
C GLU A 103 -7.50 6.88 -4.11
N SER A 104 -7.21 5.63 -3.72
CA SER A 104 -6.23 5.36 -2.67
C SER A 104 -4.82 5.78 -3.07
N THR A 105 -4.48 5.67 -4.36
CA THR A 105 -3.20 6.12 -4.90
C THR A 105 -3.09 7.65 -4.84
N ALA A 106 -4.13 8.36 -5.28
CA ALA A 106 -4.20 9.81 -5.18
C ALA A 106 -4.10 10.27 -3.73
N HIS A 107 -4.73 9.55 -2.80
CA HIS A 107 -4.58 9.83 -1.37
C HIS A 107 -3.13 9.68 -0.89
N VAL A 108 -2.45 8.56 -1.20
CA VAL A 108 -1.04 8.37 -0.82
C VAL A 108 -0.14 9.43 -1.46
N LEU A 109 -0.36 9.77 -2.73
CA LEU A 109 0.40 10.81 -3.42
C LEU A 109 0.15 12.20 -2.83
N SER A 110 -1.06 12.49 -2.33
CA SER A 110 -1.31 13.74 -1.61
C SER A 110 -0.53 13.81 -0.30
N LEU A 111 -0.35 12.67 0.40
CA LEU A 111 0.50 12.61 1.59
C LEU A 111 1.98 12.81 1.23
N VAL A 112 2.46 12.22 0.13
CA VAL A 112 3.81 12.50 -0.39
C VAL A 112 3.97 14.00 -0.66
N GLN A 113 3.00 14.63 -1.33
CA GLN A 113 3.06 16.06 -1.65
C GLN A 113 3.11 16.93 -0.38
N ASN A 114 2.31 16.60 0.64
CA ASN A 114 2.35 17.33 1.92
C ASN A 114 3.74 17.30 2.56
N GLU A 115 4.45 16.18 2.46
CA GLU A 115 5.83 16.05 2.97
C GLU A 115 6.83 16.86 2.14
N VAL A 116 6.64 16.87 0.82
CA VAL A 116 7.45 17.69 -0.10
C VAL A 116 7.24 19.17 0.15
N ASP A 117 6.00 19.60 0.34
CA ASP A 117 5.65 20.99 0.67
C ASP A 117 6.19 21.40 2.05
N ALA A 118 6.33 20.44 2.97
CA ALA A 118 6.98 20.62 4.27
C ALA A 118 8.53 20.62 4.19
N GLY A 119 9.11 20.47 3.00
CA GLY A 119 10.54 20.58 2.75
C GLY A 119 11.31 19.26 2.72
N VAL A 120 10.64 18.10 2.77
CA VAL A 120 11.29 16.79 2.60
C VAL A 120 11.45 16.51 1.10
N PRO A 121 12.68 16.37 0.56
CA PRO A 121 12.85 16.06 -0.86
C PRO A 121 12.16 14.73 -1.22
N PRO A 122 11.56 14.59 -2.42
CA PRO A 122 10.84 13.38 -2.80
C PRO A 122 11.74 12.12 -2.76
N GLU A 123 13.04 12.26 -3.05
CA GLU A 123 14.03 11.18 -2.94
C GLU A 123 14.30 10.74 -1.49
N ARG A 124 13.73 11.43 -0.51
CA ARG A 124 13.75 11.08 0.92
C ARG A 124 12.37 10.70 1.45
N VAL A 125 11.38 10.55 0.57
CA VAL A 125 10.08 9.98 0.89
C VAL A 125 10.02 8.54 0.39
N VAL A 126 9.73 7.60 1.30
CA VAL A 126 9.54 6.18 1.00
C VAL A 126 8.07 5.84 1.18
N VAL A 127 7.48 5.14 0.21
CA VAL A 127 6.16 4.53 0.38
C VAL A 127 6.31 3.06 0.73
N ALA A 128 5.59 2.61 1.75
CA ALA A 128 5.73 1.27 2.29
C ALA A 128 4.35 0.69 2.62
N GLY A 129 4.27 -0.63 2.74
CA GLY A 129 3.04 -1.23 3.25
C GLY A 129 3.09 -2.73 3.42
N TYR A 130 2.01 -3.25 4.02
CA TYR A 130 1.80 -4.66 4.27
C TYR A 130 0.57 -5.19 3.52
N SER A 131 0.69 -6.36 2.90
CA SER A 131 -0.41 -7.07 2.23
C SER A 131 -1.12 -6.16 1.20
N GLN A 132 -2.40 -5.83 1.40
CA GLN A 132 -3.14 -4.88 0.56
C GLN A 132 -2.43 -3.50 0.46
N GLY A 133 -1.89 -2.99 1.57
CA GLY A 133 -1.14 -1.75 1.58
C GLY A 133 0.19 -1.82 0.82
N ALA A 134 0.80 -3.01 0.73
CA ALA A 134 2.02 -3.19 -0.06
C ALA A 134 1.75 -3.06 -1.56
N ALA A 135 0.63 -3.64 -2.04
CA ALA A 135 0.19 -3.49 -3.43
C ALA A 135 -0.07 -2.02 -3.79
N LEU A 136 -0.69 -1.28 -2.86
CA LEU A 136 -0.89 0.16 -2.99
C LEU A 136 0.44 0.94 -2.99
N ALA A 137 1.41 0.59 -2.15
CA ALA A 137 2.73 1.23 -2.11
C ALA A 137 3.45 1.16 -3.45
N VAL A 138 3.46 -0.03 -4.07
CA VAL A 138 4.04 -0.23 -5.40
C VAL A 138 3.30 0.59 -6.45
N ASN A 139 1.96 0.57 -6.43
CA ASN A 139 1.16 1.33 -7.39
C ASN A 139 1.40 2.84 -7.27
N ALA A 140 1.46 3.36 -6.04
CA ALA A 140 1.72 4.77 -5.78
C ALA A 140 3.10 5.19 -6.27
N ALA A 141 4.14 4.40 -5.99
CA ALA A 141 5.49 4.70 -6.46
C ALA A 141 5.61 4.73 -7.99
N LEU A 142 4.96 3.79 -8.68
CA LEU A 142 4.91 3.78 -10.14
C LEU A 142 4.10 4.95 -10.72
N SER A 143 3.21 5.55 -9.92
CA SER A 143 2.35 6.68 -10.32
C SER A 143 2.90 8.05 -9.92
N ALA A 144 3.96 8.10 -9.12
CA ALA A 144 4.35 9.32 -8.41
C ALA A 144 4.77 10.46 -9.34
N GLY A 145 5.20 10.16 -10.58
CA GLY A 145 5.71 11.16 -11.53
C GLY A 145 7.04 11.81 -11.10
N VAL A 146 7.54 11.48 -9.92
CA VAL A 146 8.80 11.93 -9.33
C VAL A 146 9.58 10.74 -8.78
N ARG A 147 10.89 10.92 -8.59
CA ARG A 147 11.74 9.89 -8.00
C ARG A 147 11.54 9.87 -6.49
N LEU A 148 10.85 8.85 -6.00
CA LEU A 148 10.77 8.57 -4.57
C LEU A 148 12.07 7.95 -4.04
N GLY A 149 12.28 8.03 -2.74
CA GLY A 149 13.43 7.41 -2.05
C GLY A 149 13.41 5.89 -2.10
N GLY A 150 12.23 5.28 -2.26
CA GLY A 150 12.09 3.84 -2.48
C GLY A 150 10.70 3.31 -2.16
N VAL A 151 10.58 1.98 -2.27
CA VAL A 151 9.38 1.23 -1.93
C VAL A 151 9.75 0.07 -1.01
N ALA A 152 8.97 -0.14 0.06
CA ALA A 152 9.03 -1.36 0.87
C ALA A 152 7.69 -2.10 0.84
N ALA A 153 7.68 -3.31 0.25
CA ALA A 153 6.47 -4.11 0.08
C ALA A 153 6.57 -5.40 0.91
N LEU A 154 5.75 -5.52 1.95
CA LEU A 154 5.78 -6.65 2.88
C LEU A 154 4.60 -7.60 2.62
N SER A 155 4.90 -8.88 2.34
CA SER A 155 3.88 -9.93 2.13
C SER A 155 2.84 -9.56 1.05
N MET A 156 3.32 -8.99 -0.05
CA MET A 156 2.50 -8.45 -1.14
C MET A 156 2.07 -9.55 -2.13
N PHE A 157 0.91 -9.37 -2.76
CA PHE A 157 0.53 -10.06 -4.00
C PHE A 157 0.74 -9.13 -5.20
N GLN A 158 1.01 -9.67 -6.40
CA GLN A 158 1.33 -8.84 -7.56
C GLN A 158 0.17 -7.88 -7.90
N PRO A 159 0.39 -6.54 -7.90
CA PRO A 159 -0.66 -5.59 -8.20
C PRO A 159 -0.92 -5.52 -9.72
N PRO A 160 -2.10 -5.03 -10.13
CA PRO A 160 -2.56 -5.02 -11.52
C PRO A 160 -1.62 -4.27 -12.48
N ARG A 161 -1.15 -3.09 -12.06
CA ARG A 161 -0.20 -2.30 -12.84
C ARG A 161 1.13 -3.03 -13.05
N LEU A 162 1.61 -3.78 -12.07
CA LEU A 162 2.86 -4.53 -12.22
C LEU A 162 2.69 -5.69 -13.21
N ALA A 163 1.53 -6.36 -13.19
CA ALA A 163 1.19 -7.36 -14.21
C ALA A 163 1.12 -6.77 -15.62
N ARG A 164 0.53 -5.58 -15.76
CA ARG A 164 0.45 -4.87 -17.03
C ARG A 164 1.83 -4.48 -17.56
N LEU A 165 2.68 -3.88 -16.74
CA LEU A 165 4.05 -3.51 -17.13
C LEU A 165 4.90 -4.73 -17.51
N ALA A 166 4.75 -5.85 -16.79
CA ALA A 166 5.44 -7.09 -17.13
C ALA A 166 4.96 -7.67 -18.48
N ALA A 167 3.68 -7.53 -18.80
CA ALA A 167 3.13 -7.94 -20.09
C ALA A 167 3.58 -7.03 -21.24
N GLU A 168 3.70 -5.72 -20.99
CA GLU A 168 4.16 -4.73 -21.97
C GLU A 168 5.69 -4.85 -22.23
N GLY A 169 6.49 -5.16 -21.21
CA GLY A 169 7.94 -5.34 -21.33
C GLY A 169 8.41 -6.71 -21.81
N GLY A 170 7.51 -7.69 -21.96
CA GLY A 170 7.81 -9.02 -22.51
C GLY A 170 7.60 -9.14 -24.02
N ALA A 171 7.33 -8.01 -24.70
CA ALA A 171 7.07 -7.94 -26.14
C ALA A 171 8.28 -7.46 -26.98
N GLU A 172 9.48 -7.42 -26.41
CA GLU A 172 10.76 -7.22 -27.14
C GLU A 172 11.51 -8.53 -27.38
#